data_AF-A0A2E5KU24-F1
#
_entry.id   AF-A0A2E5KU24-F1
#
_cell.length_a   1.000
_cell.length_b   1.000
_cell.length_c   1.000
_cell.angle_alpha   90.00
_cell.angle_beta   90.00
_cell.angle_gamma   90.00
#
_symmetry.space_group_name_H-M   'P 1'
#
loop_
_entity.id
_entity.type
_entity.pdbx_description
1 polymer ?
#
loop_
_entity_poly.entity_id
_entity_poly.type
_entity_poly.pdbx_seq_one_letter_code
_entity_poly.pdbx_strand_id
1 'polypeptide(L)'
;MVMAVTESAERKRKTARGKTSRKQTKSPSRKAAMTKSQVEIKRVSPALGAEILNVDLREDLLDDTISQIRKALVENSLVLIRDQDITPERHVAFSRRLGKLEIHVLTEYLLKGYKEILVLSNLKKNGKLFGRAGVGNYWHSDLQYMSKPSLGSILRAHEVPEIGGDTMFANQFLAYDTLSDGMKELLAGLRVVHDFAKACYRSPQPYSDKAMKKTRPVTHPAIRTNPNQAARRSMSVPDSR
;
A
#
# COMPACT_ATOMS: atom_id res chain seq x y z
N MET A 1 4.03 -7.08 -0.09
CA MET A 1 3.10 -6.90 -1.23
C MET A 1 2.44 -5.54 -1.11
N VAL A 2 2.02 -4.90 -2.20
CA VAL A 2 1.41 -3.57 -2.15
C VAL A 2 0.15 -3.51 -3.02
N MET A 3 -0.86 -2.79 -2.57
CA MET A 3 -2.01 -2.41 -3.38
C MET A 3 -2.06 -0.89 -3.46
N ALA A 4 -2.08 -0.35 -4.68
CA ALA A 4 -2.29 1.07 -4.90
C ALA A 4 -3.70 1.30 -5.44
N VAL A 5 -4.39 2.24 -4.81
CA VAL A 5 -5.77 2.63 -5.11
C VAL A 5 -5.74 4.10 -5.50
N THR A 6 -6.19 4.44 -6.70
CA THR A 6 -6.12 5.84 -7.17
C THR A 6 -7.51 6.44 -7.30
N GLU A 7 -7.66 7.72 -6.98
CA GLU A 7 -8.86 8.47 -7.33
C GLU A 7 -8.85 8.89 -8.81
N SER A 8 -10.02 9.23 -9.34
CA SER A 8 -10.15 9.64 -10.75
C SER A 8 -9.58 11.04 -10.99
N ALA A 9 -8.75 11.18 -12.02
CA ALA A 9 -8.09 12.43 -12.40
C ALA A 9 -9.07 13.53 -12.84
N GLU A 10 -10.27 13.16 -13.31
CA GLU A 10 -11.21 14.11 -13.96
C GLU A 10 -11.87 15.11 -13.00
N ARG A 11 -11.94 14.81 -11.69
CA ARG A 11 -12.66 15.67 -10.73
C ARG A 11 -11.82 16.76 -10.08
N LYS A 12 -10.48 16.66 -10.08
CA LYS A 12 -9.61 17.77 -9.61
C LYS A 12 -9.66 19.00 -10.51
N ARG A 13 -10.12 18.86 -11.77
CA ARG A 13 -10.37 20.01 -12.66
C ARG A 13 -11.63 20.83 -12.29
N LYS A 14 -12.47 20.36 -11.36
CA LYS A 14 -13.76 21.00 -11.04
C LYS A 14 -13.81 21.85 -9.77
N THR A 15 -12.72 22.02 -9.02
CA THR A 15 -12.67 22.96 -7.89
C THR A 15 -12.30 24.40 -8.28
N ALA A 16 -12.13 24.67 -9.57
CA ALA A 16 -11.95 26.01 -10.11
C ALA A 16 -12.86 26.27 -11.33
N ARG A 17 -14.20 26.20 -11.15
CA ARG A 17 -15.18 26.94 -11.97
C ARG A 17 -16.59 26.78 -11.41
N GLY A 18 -17.32 27.90 -11.41
CA GLY A 18 -18.60 28.11 -10.76
C GLY A 18 -19.73 27.13 -11.15
N LYS A 19 -20.69 27.05 -10.23
CA LYS A 19 -21.92 26.25 -10.28
C LYS A 19 -22.68 26.49 -11.60
N THR A 20 -22.95 25.43 -12.34
CA THR A 20 -24.06 25.40 -13.31
C THR A 20 -24.94 24.19 -13.01
N SER A 21 -26.21 24.48 -12.76
CA SER A 21 -27.29 23.53 -12.46
C SER A 21 -27.54 22.61 -13.65
N ARG A 22 -27.57 21.29 -13.43
CA ARG A 22 -28.03 20.31 -14.43
C ARG A 22 -29.11 19.44 -13.79
N LYS A 23 -30.29 19.46 -14.43
CA LYS A 23 -31.51 18.74 -14.03
C LYS A 23 -31.28 17.23 -13.88
N GLN A 24 -31.82 16.67 -12.80
CA GLN A 24 -31.91 15.24 -12.53
C GLN A 24 -32.92 14.59 -13.47
N THR A 25 -32.46 13.66 -14.30
CA THR A 25 -33.31 12.63 -14.92
C THR A 25 -33.18 11.36 -14.08
N LYS A 26 -34.31 10.87 -13.56
CA LYS A 26 -34.42 9.65 -12.76
C LYS A 26 -34.12 8.42 -13.64
N SER A 27 -33.11 7.64 -13.27
CA SER A 27 -32.85 6.31 -13.84
C SER A 27 -33.49 5.23 -12.94
N PRO A 28 -34.08 4.16 -13.49
CA PRO A 28 -34.79 3.16 -12.70
C PRO A 28 -33.84 2.27 -11.89
N SER A 29 -34.38 1.73 -10.79
CA SER A 29 -33.71 0.92 -9.77
C SER A 29 -33.02 -0.33 -10.34
N ARG A 30 -31.70 -0.42 -10.18
CA ARG A 30 -30.93 -1.66 -10.37
C ARG A 30 -31.06 -2.56 -9.13
N LYS A 31 -32.21 -3.21 -8.99
CA LYS A 31 -32.33 -4.45 -8.22
C LYS A 31 -32.62 -5.59 -9.20
N ALA A 32 -31.58 -6.14 -9.84
CA ALA A 32 -31.58 -7.49 -10.39
C ALA A 32 -30.18 -7.89 -10.90
N ALA A 33 -29.87 -9.18 -10.70
CA ALA A 33 -28.75 -9.98 -11.19
C ALA A 33 -27.38 -9.79 -10.49
N MET A 34 -27.18 -10.55 -9.41
CA MET A 34 -25.85 -10.98 -8.94
C MET A 34 -25.22 -11.93 -9.97
N THR A 35 -24.91 -11.43 -11.17
CA THR A 35 -24.01 -12.13 -12.10
C THR A 35 -22.60 -12.03 -11.54
N LYS A 36 -21.87 -13.15 -11.47
CA LYS A 36 -20.43 -13.21 -11.19
C LYS A 36 -19.73 -12.03 -11.88
N SER A 37 -19.34 -11.00 -11.13
CA SER A 37 -18.52 -9.93 -11.69
C SER A 37 -17.15 -10.53 -11.96
N GLN A 38 -16.85 -10.82 -13.22
CA GLN A 38 -15.51 -11.30 -13.58
C GLN A 38 -14.54 -10.16 -13.36
N VAL A 39 -13.69 -10.31 -12.34
CA VAL A 39 -12.55 -9.43 -12.12
C VAL A 39 -11.59 -9.66 -13.27
N GLU A 40 -11.24 -8.60 -13.98
CA GLU A 40 -10.22 -8.68 -15.03
C GLU A 40 -8.88 -8.25 -14.44
N ILE A 41 -7.83 -9.03 -14.71
CA ILE A 41 -6.48 -8.81 -14.18
C ILE A 41 -5.53 -8.64 -15.37
N LYS A 42 -5.01 -7.43 -15.55
CA LYS A 42 -4.08 -7.08 -16.64
C LYS A 42 -2.69 -6.82 -16.08
N ARG A 43 -1.69 -7.63 -16.47
CA ARG A 43 -0.31 -7.36 -16.03
C ARG A 43 0.19 -6.04 -16.59
N VAL A 44 0.89 -5.26 -15.75
CA VAL A 44 1.43 -3.96 -16.15
C VAL A 44 2.90 -4.05 -16.57
N SER A 45 3.62 -5.08 -16.13
CA SER A 45 4.98 -5.36 -16.58
C SER A 45 5.31 -6.86 -16.48
N PRO A 46 6.38 -7.35 -17.14
CA PRO A 46 6.84 -8.72 -16.97
C PRO A 46 7.36 -9.01 -15.55
N ALA A 47 7.93 -8.01 -14.88
CA ALA A 47 8.62 -8.19 -13.61
C ALA A 47 7.67 -8.16 -12.41
N LEU A 48 6.69 -7.25 -12.37
CA LEU A 48 5.74 -7.10 -11.27
C LEU A 48 4.51 -6.28 -11.66
N GLY A 49 3.44 -6.42 -10.86
CA GLY A 49 2.28 -5.55 -10.97
C GLY A 49 1.17 -6.08 -11.89
N ALA A 50 -0.07 -5.87 -11.46
CA ALA A 50 -1.24 -6.01 -12.30
C ALA A 50 -2.28 -4.93 -11.99
N GLU A 51 -2.99 -4.48 -13.01
CA GLU A 51 -4.18 -3.65 -12.89
C GLU A 51 -5.41 -4.54 -12.77
N ILE A 52 -6.26 -4.23 -11.80
CA ILE A 52 -7.52 -4.91 -11.56
C ILE A 52 -8.64 -4.01 -12.09
N LEU A 53 -9.38 -4.53 -13.06
CA LEU A 53 -10.48 -3.86 -13.72
C LEU A 53 -11.82 -4.46 -13.28
N ASN A 54 -12.91 -3.75 -13.57
CA ASN A 54 -14.28 -4.16 -13.25
C ASN A 54 -14.53 -4.35 -11.73
N VAL A 55 -13.84 -3.57 -10.90
CA VAL A 55 -14.01 -3.54 -9.44
C VAL A 55 -14.31 -2.12 -8.98
N ASP A 56 -15.32 -1.99 -8.12
CA ASP A 56 -15.71 -0.75 -7.47
C ASP A 56 -15.69 -0.92 -5.94
N LEU A 57 -14.72 -0.30 -5.29
CA LEU A 57 -14.49 -0.37 -3.84
C LEU A 57 -15.49 0.49 -3.04
N ARG A 58 -16.36 1.26 -3.71
CA ARG A 58 -17.46 1.98 -3.05
C ARG A 58 -18.57 1.05 -2.61
N GLU A 59 -18.71 -0.08 -3.31
CA GLU A 59 -19.72 -1.10 -3.10
C GLU A 59 -19.21 -2.24 -2.19
N ASP A 60 -20.15 -3.01 -1.64
CA ASP A 60 -19.80 -4.23 -0.91
C ASP A 60 -19.47 -5.35 -1.89
N LEU A 61 -18.19 -5.74 -1.92
CA LEU A 61 -17.69 -6.78 -2.82
C LEU A 61 -18.01 -8.19 -2.31
N LEU A 62 -18.39 -9.07 -3.25
CA LEU A 62 -18.57 -10.50 -3.02
C LEU A 62 -17.26 -11.15 -2.54
N ASP A 63 -17.37 -12.20 -1.73
CA ASP A 63 -16.20 -12.94 -1.25
C ASP A 63 -15.36 -13.52 -2.38
N ASP A 64 -15.98 -13.93 -3.48
CA ASP A 64 -15.27 -14.41 -4.68
C ASP A 64 -14.41 -13.31 -5.30
N THR A 65 -14.92 -12.09 -5.43
CA THR A 65 -14.15 -10.92 -5.91
C THR A 65 -12.96 -10.64 -4.99
N ILE A 66 -13.17 -10.64 -3.67
CA ILE A 66 -12.08 -10.44 -2.69
C ILE A 66 -11.03 -11.54 -2.81
N SER A 67 -11.45 -12.80 -3.01
CA SER A 67 -10.54 -13.93 -3.22
C SER A 67 -9.69 -13.74 -4.48
N GLN A 68 -10.30 -13.33 -5.60
CA GLN A 68 -9.60 -13.02 -6.84
C GLN A 68 -8.59 -11.87 -6.67
N ILE A 69 -8.95 -10.80 -5.95
CA ILE A 69 -8.06 -9.69 -5.63
C ILE A 69 -6.86 -10.15 -4.78
N ARG A 70 -7.10 -10.96 -3.74
CA ARG A 70 -6.03 -11.52 -2.88
C ARG A 70 -5.09 -12.39 -3.71
N LYS A 71 -5.62 -13.24 -4.57
CA LYS A 71 -4.82 -14.10 -5.48
C LYS A 71 -3.96 -13.25 -6.40
N ALA A 72 -4.56 -12.24 -7.04
CA ALA A 72 -3.84 -11.30 -7.90
C ALA A 72 -2.69 -10.59 -7.17
N LEU A 73 -2.91 -10.17 -5.93
CA LEU A 73 -1.90 -9.53 -5.08
C LEU A 73 -0.73 -10.47 -4.75
N VAL A 74 -1.03 -11.72 -4.40
CA VAL A 74 -0.01 -12.73 -4.11
C VAL A 74 0.82 -13.07 -5.35
N GLU A 75 0.18 -13.21 -6.51
CA GLU A 75 0.85 -13.58 -7.77
C GLU A 75 1.69 -12.43 -8.35
N ASN A 76 1.20 -11.19 -8.26
CA ASN A 76 1.80 -10.04 -8.94
C ASN A 76 2.61 -9.13 -8.01
N SER A 77 2.57 -9.36 -6.68
CA SER A 77 3.21 -8.57 -5.62
C SER A 77 2.75 -7.11 -5.48
N LEU A 78 2.27 -6.51 -6.57
CA LEU A 78 1.66 -5.20 -6.67
C LEU A 78 0.33 -5.33 -7.43
N VAL A 79 -0.73 -4.68 -6.94
CA VAL A 79 -1.95 -4.50 -7.74
C VAL A 79 -2.44 -3.06 -7.73
N LEU A 80 -3.00 -2.62 -8.84
CA LEU A 80 -3.55 -1.28 -9.05
C LEU A 80 -5.07 -1.38 -9.19
N ILE A 81 -5.83 -0.57 -8.46
CA ILE A 81 -7.27 -0.39 -8.65
C ILE A 81 -7.53 1.09 -8.88
N ARG A 82 -7.87 1.46 -10.12
CA ARG A 82 -8.03 2.86 -10.53
C ARG A 82 -9.43 3.39 -10.29
N ASP A 83 -9.54 4.72 -10.26
CA ASP A 83 -10.80 5.48 -10.21
C ASP A 83 -11.70 5.18 -8.99
N GLN A 84 -11.09 4.98 -7.83
CA GLN A 84 -11.73 4.62 -6.57
C GLN A 84 -11.91 5.84 -5.65
N ASP A 85 -13.03 6.54 -5.80
CA ASP A 85 -13.46 7.60 -4.88
C ASP A 85 -14.18 7.00 -3.66
N ILE A 86 -13.40 6.46 -2.73
CA ILE A 86 -13.91 5.80 -1.51
C ILE A 86 -13.82 6.71 -0.30
N THR A 87 -14.61 6.46 0.74
CA THR A 87 -14.45 7.17 2.01
C THR A 87 -13.38 6.49 2.89
N PRO A 88 -12.85 7.14 3.96
CA PRO A 88 -11.98 6.47 4.93
C PRO A 88 -12.60 5.19 5.51
N GLU A 89 -13.91 5.20 5.77
CA GLU A 89 -14.67 4.04 6.26
C GLU A 89 -14.62 2.89 5.26
N ARG A 90 -14.87 3.18 3.96
CA ARG A 90 -14.78 2.16 2.89
C ARG A 90 -13.36 1.66 2.69
N HIS A 91 -12.36 2.54 2.76
CA HIS A 91 -10.96 2.13 2.71
C HIS A 91 -10.62 1.14 3.84
N VAL A 92 -11.01 1.44 5.08
CA VAL A 92 -10.79 0.52 6.22
C VAL A 92 -11.59 -0.78 6.05
N ALA A 93 -12.86 -0.69 5.66
CA ALA A 93 -13.73 -1.87 5.48
C ALA A 93 -13.17 -2.83 4.44
N PHE A 94 -12.75 -2.32 3.28
CA PHE A 94 -12.11 -3.11 2.24
C PHE A 94 -10.77 -3.71 2.73
N SER A 95 -9.92 -2.93 3.37
CA SER A 95 -8.64 -3.42 3.91
C SER A 95 -8.82 -4.57 4.91
N ARG A 96 -9.87 -4.54 5.76
CA ARG A 96 -10.20 -5.65 6.68
C ARG A 96 -10.58 -6.94 5.95
N ARG A 97 -11.13 -6.83 4.74
CA ARG A 97 -11.39 -7.99 3.87
C ARG A 97 -10.11 -8.58 3.30
N LEU A 98 -8.93 -7.98 3.48
CA LEU A 98 -7.65 -8.57 3.04
C LEU A 98 -6.84 -9.15 4.20
N GLY A 99 -7.15 -8.78 5.44
CA GLY A 99 -6.53 -9.34 6.63
C GLY A 99 -6.70 -8.47 7.88
N LYS A 100 -6.03 -8.86 8.96
CA LYS A 100 -5.97 -8.06 10.19
C LYS A 100 -5.15 -6.78 9.92
N LEU A 101 -5.71 -5.63 10.29
CA LEU A 101 -5.04 -4.33 10.14
C LEU A 101 -4.06 -4.08 11.29
N GLU A 102 -2.87 -3.60 10.93
CA GLU A 102 -1.83 -3.19 11.87
C GLU A 102 -1.91 -1.68 12.10
N ILE A 103 -1.84 -1.24 13.37
CA ILE A 103 -1.88 0.18 13.70
C ILE A 103 -0.45 0.72 13.70
N HIS A 104 -0.19 1.72 12.86
CA HIS A 104 1.15 2.26 12.70
C HIS A 104 1.71 2.87 14.00
N VAL A 105 3.02 2.74 14.22
CA VAL A 105 3.72 3.27 15.41
C VAL A 105 3.70 4.81 15.48
N LEU A 106 3.58 5.46 14.33
CA LEU A 106 3.46 6.90 14.12
C LEU A 106 2.05 7.42 14.44
N THR A 107 1.62 7.22 15.69
CA THR A 107 0.22 7.44 16.10
C THR A 107 -0.25 8.89 15.96
N GLU A 108 0.67 9.85 15.96
CA GLU A 108 0.42 11.29 15.80
C GLU A 108 0.02 11.69 14.37
N TYR A 109 0.27 10.82 13.37
CA TYR A 109 -0.08 11.05 11.97
C TYR A 109 -1.26 10.19 11.49
N LEU A 110 -1.98 9.56 12.42
CA LEU A 110 -3.18 8.81 12.09
C LEU A 110 -4.33 9.75 11.76
N LEU A 111 -5.18 9.34 10.82
CA LEU A 111 -6.35 10.12 10.44
C LEU A 111 -7.33 10.21 11.62
N LYS A 112 -7.78 11.43 11.94
CA LYS A 112 -8.77 11.64 13.02
C LYS A 112 -10.02 10.82 12.74
N GLY A 113 -10.42 9.98 13.71
CA GLY A 113 -11.54 9.05 13.58
C GLY A 113 -11.19 7.67 13.02
N TYR A 114 -10.01 7.50 12.41
CA TYR A 114 -9.58 6.27 11.74
C TYR A 114 -8.14 5.91 12.13
N LYS A 115 -7.97 5.21 13.25
CA LYS A 115 -6.64 4.81 13.76
C LYS A 115 -5.88 3.87 12.80
N GLU A 116 -6.58 3.22 11.89
CA GLU A 116 -6.03 2.30 10.90
C GLU A 116 -5.37 3.02 9.72
N ILE A 117 -5.62 4.32 9.54
CA ILE A 117 -5.12 5.08 8.40
C ILE A 117 -3.98 5.99 8.85
N LEU A 118 -2.77 5.72 8.37
CA LEU A 118 -1.64 6.64 8.43
C LEU A 118 -1.75 7.67 7.29
N VAL A 119 -1.67 8.96 7.61
CA VAL A 119 -1.74 10.04 6.62
C VAL A 119 -0.33 10.43 6.18
N LEU A 120 -0.01 10.16 4.92
CA LEU A 120 1.20 10.63 4.25
C LEU A 120 0.86 11.86 3.40
N SER A 121 1.36 13.02 3.78
CA SER A 121 1.05 14.27 3.07
C SER A 121 2.06 15.36 3.41
N ASN A 122 2.36 16.17 2.40
CA ASN A 122 3.18 17.38 2.48
C ASN A 122 2.33 18.67 2.55
N LEU A 123 1.00 18.56 2.54
CA LEU A 123 0.09 19.69 2.63
C LEU A 123 0.16 20.35 4.01
N LYS A 124 -0.04 21.67 4.05
CA LYS A 124 -0.21 22.43 5.29
C LYS A 124 -1.66 22.88 5.43
N LYS A 125 -2.26 22.66 6.60
CA LYS A 125 -3.57 23.19 7.00
C LYS A 125 -3.35 24.11 8.21
N ASN A 126 -3.81 25.36 8.12
CA ASN A 126 -3.64 26.38 9.17
C ASN A 126 -2.17 26.52 9.62
N GLY A 127 -1.25 26.56 8.65
CA GLY A 127 0.19 26.69 8.90
C GLY A 127 0.89 25.42 9.42
N LYS A 128 0.16 24.35 9.75
CA LYS A 128 0.71 23.08 10.26
C LYS A 128 0.65 21.98 9.21
N LEU A 129 1.63 21.08 9.20
CA LEU A 129 1.61 19.93 8.30
C LEU A 129 0.40 19.02 8.60
N PHE A 130 -0.29 18.62 7.54
CA PHE A 130 -1.36 17.64 7.57
C PHE A 130 -0.75 16.29 7.21
N GLY A 131 -0.52 15.43 8.20
CA GLY A 131 0.13 14.13 8.02
C GLY A 131 1.66 14.19 8.07
N ARG A 132 2.29 13.06 7.73
CA ARG A 132 3.74 12.91 7.71
C ARG A 132 4.28 13.23 6.31
N ALA A 133 5.17 14.21 6.23
CA ALA A 133 5.82 14.61 4.98
C ALA A 133 7.18 13.91 4.82
N GLY A 134 7.63 13.77 3.56
CA GLY A 134 9.00 13.35 3.24
C GLY A 134 9.37 11.93 3.69
N VAL A 135 8.40 11.01 3.75
CA VAL A 135 8.65 9.60 4.06
C VAL A 135 8.70 8.76 2.79
N GLY A 136 9.35 7.59 2.90
CA GLY A 136 9.45 6.63 1.79
C GLY A 136 10.38 7.07 0.66
N ASN A 137 11.24 8.06 0.89
CA ASN A 137 12.24 8.57 -0.05
C ASN A 137 13.49 7.67 -0.18
N TYR A 138 13.38 6.39 0.16
CA TYR A 138 14.42 5.38 0.05
C TYR A 138 13.78 3.99 -0.14
N TRP A 139 14.54 3.02 -0.66
CA TRP A 139 14.08 1.65 -0.80
C TRP A 139 13.86 0.99 0.56
N HIS A 140 12.63 0.54 0.82
CA HIS A 140 12.23 -0.08 2.08
C HIS A 140 11.08 -1.07 1.87
N SER A 141 10.81 -1.85 2.91
CA SER A 141 9.55 -2.56 3.08
C SER A 141 8.89 -2.09 4.38
N ASP A 142 7.60 -1.76 4.32
CA ASP A 142 6.86 -1.27 5.48
C ASP A 142 6.93 -2.24 6.67
N LEU A 143 7.08 -1.68 7.86
CA LEU A 143 7.07 -2.39 9.14
C LEU A 143 8.04 -3.58 9.25
N GLN A 144 9.12 -3.61 8.44
CA GLN A 144 10.12 -4.67 8.52
C GLN A 144 10.88 -4.72 9.86
N TYR A 145 10.88 -3.60 10.59
CA TYR A 145 11.39 -3.48 11.96
C TYR A 145 10.46 -4.10 13.02
N MET A 146 9.33 -4.70 12.63
CA MET A 146 8.46 -5.45 13.54
C MET A 146 8.85 -6.94 13.56
N SER A 147 8.66 -7.60 14.70
CA SER A 147 8.94 -9.04 14.85
C SER A 147 8.10 -9.92 13.91
N LYS A 148 6.88 -9.47 13.61
CA LYS A 148 6.03 -10.01 12.55
C LYS A 148 5.77 -8.90 11.52
N PRO A 149 6.52 -8.86 10.41
CA PRO A 149 6.32 -7.86 9.37
C PRO A 149 4.91 -7.92 8.78
N SER A 150 4.44 -6.80 8.24
CA SER A 150 3.14 -6.74 7.57
C SER A 150 3.11 -7.63 6.33
N LEU A 151 1.92 -8.13 5.99
CA LEU A 151 1.69 -8.84 4.73
C LEU A 151 1.87 -7.91 3.53
N GLY A 152 1.44 -6.66 3.70
CA GLY A 152 1.50 -5.62 2.70
C GLY A 152 0.82 -4.34 3.15
N SER A 153 0.78 -3.39 2.23
CA SER A 153 0.23 -2.05 2.44
C SER A 153 -0.81 -1.73 1.37
N ILE A 154 -1.82 -0.96 1.74
CA ILE A 154 -2.83 -0.43 0.82
C ILE A 154 -2.69 1.08 0.84
N LEU A 155 -2.25 1.63 -0.28
CA LEU A 155 -2.01 3.06 -0.46
C LEU A 155 -3.13 3.64 -1.30
N ARG A 156 -3.85 4.63 -0.76
CA ARG A 156 -4.84 5.40 -1.51
C ARG A 156 -4.26 6.77 -1.87
N ALA A 157 -4.17 7.07 -3.16
CA ALA A 157 -3.83 8.39 -3.65
C ALA A 157 -5.06 9.32 -3.52
N HIS A 158 -4.96 10.32 -2.65
CA HIS A 158 -6.00 11.34 -2.44
C HIS A 158 -5.67 12.62 -3.20
N GLU A 159 -4.49 13.19 -2.93
CA GLU A 159 -4.00 14.34 -3.65
C GLU A 159 -2.61 14.08 -4.22
N VAL A 160 -2.53 13.96 -5.56
CA VAL A 160 -1.28 13.81 -6.31
C VAL A 160 -0.89 15.12 -7.01
N PRO A 161 0.41 15.44 -7.11
CA PRO A 161 0.91 16.54 -7.94
C PRO A 161 0.77 16.20 -9.43
N GLU A 162 0.83 17.22 -10.29
CA GLU A 162 0.80 17.03 -11.75
C GLU A 162 2.08 16.38 -12.28
N ILE A 163 3.22 16.70 -11.66
CA ILE A 163 4.54 16.19 -12.03
C ILE A 163 5.26 15.71 -10.77
N GLY A 164 5.88 14.53 -10.86
CA GLY A 164 6.60 13.88 -9.76
C GLY A 164 5.69 13.16 -8.77
N GLY A 165 6.28 12.65 -7.68
CA GLY A 165 5.54 11.87 -6.68
C GLY A 165 5.30 10.41 -7.05
N ASP A 166 5.99 9.91 -8.08
CA ASP A 166 5.94 8.50 -8.46
C ASP A 166 6.39 7.60 -7.30
N THR A 167 5.73 6.45 -7.18
CA THR A 167 6.13 5.40 -6.24
C THR A 167 6.79 4.28 -7.02
N MET A 168 8.08 4.03 -6.73
CA MET A 168 8.84 2.96 -7.36
C MET A 168 8.71 1.65 -6.56
N PHE A 169 8.68 0.53 -7.27
CA PHE A 169 8.60 -0.81 -6.69
C PHE A 169 9.70 -1.72 -7.25
N ALA A 170 10.22 -2.62 -6.41
CA ALA A 170 11.24 -3.59 -6.79
C ALA A 170 10.79 -5.01 -6.42
N ASN A 171 10.90 -5.96 -7.35
CA ASN A 171 10.52 -7.35 -7.13
C ASN A 171 11.62 -8.13 -6.42
N GLN A 172 11.45 -8.36 -5.12
CA GLN A 172 12.42 -9.10 -4.30
C GLN A 172 12.43 -10.61 -4.55
N PHE A 173 11.38 -11.17 -5.18
CA PHE A 173 11.39 -12.57 -5.64
C PHE A 173 12.28 -12.71 -6.86
N LEU A 174 12.04 -11.89 -7.89
CA LEU A 174 12.84 -11.92 -9.11
C LEU A 174 14.31 -11.59 -8.82
N ALA A 175 14.57 -10.62 -7.94
CA ALA A 175 15.93 -10.30 -7.53
C ALA A 175 16.65 -11.52 -6.91
N TYR A 176 15.98 -12.29 -6.05
CA TYR A 176 16.53 -13.54 -5.52
C TYR A 176 16.76 -14.59 -6.61
N ASP A 177 15.77 -14.80 -7.48
CA ASP A 177 15.82 -15.81 -8.52
C ASP A 177 17.01 -15.58 -9.47
N THR A 178 17.34 -14.30 -9.75
CA THR A 178 18.45 -13.87 -10.61
C THR A 178 19.83 -13.90 -9.96
N LEU A 179 19.95 -14.17 -8.65
CA LEU A 179 21.25 -14.34 -8.01
C LEU A 179 21.95 -15.60 -8.54
N SER A 180 23.28 -15.55 -8.63
CA SER A 180 24.10 -16.75 -8.83
C SER A 180 23.94 -17.72 -7.65
N ASP A 181 24.16 -19.00 -7.88
CA ASP A 181 24.03 -20.01 -6.83
C ASP A 181 24.98 -19.75 -5.66
N GLY A 182 26.21 -19.33 -5.92
CA GLY A 182 27.14 -18.90 -4.86
C GLY A 182 26.63 -17.73 -4.01
N MET A 183 25.86 -16.80 -4.59
CA MET A 183 25.19 -15.74 -3.80
C MET A 183 23.98 -16.24 -3.04
N LYS A 184 23.21 -17.16 -3.60
CA LYS A 184 22.13 -17.81 -2.86
C LYS A 184 22.67 -18.57 -1.65
N GLU A 185 23.79 -19.28 -1.80
CA GLU A 185 24.48 -20.00 -0.71
C GLU A 185 25.02 -19.04 0.35
N LEU A 186 25.75 -18.00 -0.05
CA LEU A 186 26.28 -17.00 0.87
C LEU A 186 25.18 -16.37 1.72
N LEU A 187 24.06 -15.97 1.10
CA LEU A 187 22.97 -15.27 1.79
C LEU A 187 22.06 -16.19 2.62
N ALA A 188 22.06 -17.51 2.37
CA ALA A 188 21.12 -18.44 2.99
C ALA A 188 21.17 -18.46 4.52
N GLY A 189 22.37 -18.32 5.10
CA GLY A 189 22.58 -18.28 6.56
C GLY A 189 22.57 -16.88 7.17
N LEU A 190 22.57 -15.83 6.35
CA LEU A 190 22.70 -14.46 6.86
C LEU A 190 21.40 -13.95 7.45
N ARG A 191 21.56 -12.99 8.36
CA ARG A 191 20.47 -12.30 9.03
C ARG A 191 20.66 -10.80 8.92
N VAL A 192 19.55 -10.08 8.77
CA VAL A 192 19.52 -8.63 8.62
C VAL A 192 18.88 -8.01 9.85
N VAL A 193 19.53 -7.01 10.42
CA VAL A 193 19.00 -6.21 11.53
C VAL A 193 18.22 -5.03 10.96
N HIS A 194 16.94 -4.98 11.28
CA HIS A 194 16.03 -3.88 10.95
C HIS A 194 15.82 -3.01 12.18
N ASP A 195 16.08 -1.73 12.03
CA ASP A 195 16.07 -0.79 13.14
C ASP A 195 15.38 0.50 12.72
N PHE A 196 14.19 0.72 13.27
CA PHE A 196 13.40 1.91 13.04
C PHE A 196 14.15 3.20 13.38
N ALA A 197 15.06 3.15 14.36
CA ALA A 197 15.88 4.30 14.75
C ALA A 197 16.74 4.80 13.58
N LYS A 198 17.11 3.94 12.63
CA LYS A 198 17.88 4.35 11.45
C LYS A 198 17.07 5.21 10.49
N ALA A 199 15.74 5.06 10.47
CA ALA A 199 14.86 5.94 9.71
C ALA A 199 14.90 7.38 10.24
N CYS A 200 15.28 7.61 11.51
CA CYS A 200 15.46 8.94 12.10
C CYS A 200 16.55 9.74 11.39
N TYR A 201 17.66 9.11 10.97
CA TYR A 201 18.74 9.81 10.27
C TYR A 201 18.34 10.30 8.87
N ARG A 202 17.23 9.80 8.32
CA ARG A 202 16.77 10.08 6.95
C ARG A 202 15.59 11.03 6.89
N SER A 203 15.00 11.35 8.05
CA SER A 203 13.82 12.17 8.13
C SER A 203 14.15 13.55 8.70
N PRO A 204 13.79 14.65 8.01
CA PRO A 204 13.97 15.99 8.55
C PRO A 204 13.08 16.27 9.77
N GLN A 205 12.05 15.44 9.99
CA GLN A 205 11.23 15.50 11.19
C GLN A 205 11.63 14.40 12.17
N PRO A 206 11.83 14.71 13.47
CA PRO A 206 12.11 13.69 14.47
C PRO A 206 10.93 12.72 14.59
N TYR A 207 11.23 11.53 15.08
CA TYR A 207 10.24 10.54 15.47
C TYR A 207 9.90 10.72 16.95
N SER A 208 8.64 10.49 17.32
CA SER A 208 8.21 10.63 18.71
C SER A 208 8.82 9.56 19.62
N ASP A 209 9.10 9.90 20.89
CA ASP A 209 9.55 8.93 21.90
C ASP A 209 8.62 7.73 22.03
N LYS A 210 7.32 7.95 21.81
CA LYS A 210 6.30 6.91 21.81
C LYS A 210 6.51 5.91 20.67
N ALA A 211 6.85 6.38 19.47
CA ALA A 211 7.19 5.51 18.35
C ALA A 211 8.47 4.72 18.67
N MET A 212 9.51 5.42 19.15
CA MET A 212 10.80 4.81 19.51
C MET A 212 10.67 3.72 20.59
N LYS A 213 9.88 3.94 21.63
CA LYS A 213 9.65 2.94 22.70
C LYS A 213 8.91 1.69 22.23
N LYS A 214 8.12 1.79 21.16
CA LYS A 214 7.36 0.68 20.57
C LYS A 214 8.18 -0.14 19.57
N THR A 215 9.32 0.37 19.14
CA THR A 215 10.18 -0.28 18.17
C THR A 215 11.49 -0.67 18.84
N ARG A 216 11.94 -1.90 18.63
CA ARG A 216 13.28 -2.35 19.01
C ARG A 216 13.92 -2.95 17.76
N PRO A 217 15.26 -2.92 17.63
CA PRO A 217 15.90 -3.64 16.53
C PRO A 217 15.44 -5.09 16.51
N VAL A 218 15.03 -5.56 15.33
CA VAL A 218 14.64 -6.95 15.09
C VAL A 218 15.52 -7.56 14.02
N THR A 219 15.69 -8.87 14.09
CA THR A 219 16.56 -9.59 13.16
C THR A 219 15.75 -10.58 12.35
N HIS A 220 15.74 -10.41 11.03
CA HIS A 220 15.08 -11.32 10.07
C HIS A 220 16.11 -12.06 9.21
N PRO A 221 15.79 -13.25 8.66
CA PRO A 221 16.64 -13.88 7.65
C PRO A 221 16.86 -12.96 6.45
N ALA A 222 18.07 -13.00 5.87
CA ALA A 222 18.37 -12.26 4.63
C ALA A 222 17.53 -12.78 3.45
N ILE A 223 17.26 -14.09 3.42
CA ILE A 223 16.36 -14.74 2.48
C ILE A 223 15.12 -15.26 3.22
N ARG A 224 13.93 -14.87 2.77
CA ARG A 224 12.66 -15.25 3.39
C ARG A 224 11.83 -16.11 2.44
N THR A 225 11.12 -17.09 2.98
CA THR A 225 10.10 -17.86 2.25
C THR A 225 8.74 -17.17 2.37
N ASN A 226 8.02 -17.04 1.25
CA ASN A 226 6.66 -16.49 1.28
C ASN A 226 5.68 -17.52 1.85
N PRO A 227 4.97 -17.25 2.96
CA PRO A 227 4.04 -18.21 3.55
C PRO A 227 2.85 -18.52 2.63
N ASN A 228 2.46 -17.60 1.74
CA ASN A 228 1.36 -17.79 0.80
C ASN A 228 1.79 -18.48 -0.51
N GLN A 229 3.10 -18.59 -0.73
CA GLN A 229 3.70 -19.25 -1.89
C GLN A 229 4.99 -19.91 -1.40
N ALA A 230 4.87 -21.05 -0.71
CA ALA A 230 5.97 -21.69 0.02
C ALA A 230 7.20 -22.01 -0.86
N ALA A 231 7.01 -22.13 -2.18
CA ALA A 231 8.10 -22.32 -3.15
C ALA A 231 8.88 -21.03 -3.48
N ARG A 232 8.38 -19.84 -3.11
CA ARG A 232 8.99 -18.56 -3.47
C ARG A 232 9.81 -17.98 -2.33
N ARG A 233 11.04 -17.61 -2.67
CA ARG A 233 12.00 -16.95 -1.79
C ARG A 233 12.21 -15.52 -2.24
N SER A 234 12.39 -14.61 -1.27
CA SER A 234 12.64 -13.20 -1.53
C SER A 234 13.78 -12.68 -0.67
N MET A 235 14.50 -11.68 -1.17
CA MET A 235 15.47 -10.95 -0.36
C MET A 235 14.77 -10.03 0.66
N SER A 236 15.35 -9.94 1.86
CA SER A 236 15.02 -8.89 2.83
C SER A 236 15.75 -7.61 2.45
N VAL A 237 15.03 -6.49 2.43
CA VAL A 237 15.61 -5.18 2.10
C VAL A 237 16.17 -4.56 3.39
N PRO A 238 17.50 -4.42 3.56
CA PRO A 238 18.03 -3.81 4.76
C PRO A 238 17.61 -2.35 4.86
N ASP A 239 17.44 -1.85 6.09
CA ASP A 239 17.47 -0.42 6.35
C ASP A 239 18.92 0.05 6.10
N SER A 240 19.26 0.32 4.84
CA SER A 240 20.61 0.74 4.45
C SER A 240 20.99 2.05 5.16
N ARG A 241 22.30 2.35 5.24
CA ARG A 241 22.80 3.66 5.67
C ARG A 241 22.65 4.65 4.52
#